data_AF-A0A7L9IXQ3-F1
#
_entry.id   AF-A0A7L9IXQ3-F1
#
_cell.length_a   1.000
_cell.length_b   1.000
_cell.length_c   1.000
_cell.angle_alpha   90.00
_cell.angle_beta   90.00
_cell.angle_gamma   90.00
#
_symmetry.space_group_name_H-M   'P 1'
#
loop_
_entity.id
_entity.type
_entity.pdbx_description
1 polymer ?
#
loop_
_entity_poly.entity_id
_entity_poly.type
_entity_poly.pdbx_seq_one_letter_code
_entity_poly.pdbx_strand_id
1 'polypeptide(L)'
;MTTPPPPHPPQQPHGHQPQGQPPHGQQVMPVSGPQASTMQPPPGHGALLLTLQGNAFTTGLTPTVHIDGYPVPAAFGPNFYPLRPGRHHVHVHAQWMRQYGQADLPLEVHAGQTVPGFYAVPWHQFTTGSIGHERQSRKGVGALIAIIVATVAIICLCGLGSVLASA
;
A
#
# COMPACT_ATOMS: atom_id res chain seq x y z
N MET A 1 -67.88 -28.90 8.01
CA MET A 1 -67.31 -27.69 7.39
C MET A 1 -65.95 -27.46 8.04
N THR A 2 -64.88 -27.90 7.37
CA THR A 2 -63.50 -27.86 7.87
C THR A 2 -62.78 -26.67 7.25
N THR A 3 -62.19 -25.82 8.09
CA THR A 3 -61.45 -24.60 7.72
C THR A 3 -60.18 -24.93 6.92
N PRO A 4 -59.82 -24.11 5.91
CA PRO A 4 -58.59 -24.31 5.13
C PRO A 4 -57.33 -23.97 5.94
N PRO A 5 -56.19 -24.63 5.66
CA PRO A 5 -54.91 -24.38 6.32
C PRO A 5 -54.30 -23.01 5.97
N PRO A 6 -53.44 -22.45 6.84
CA PRO A 6 -52.82 -21.14 6.62
C PRO A 6 -51.85 -21.14 5.41
N PRO A 7 -51.71 -19.99 4.71
CA PRO A 7 -50.82 -19.88 3.56
C PRO A 7 -49.34 -19.99 3.97
N HIS A 8 -48.57 -20.69 3.15
CA HIS A 8 -47.13 -20.85 3.32
C HIS A 8 -46.42 -19.50 3.10
N PRO A 9 -45.36 -19.18 3.85
CA PRO A 9 -44.56 -17.99 3.57
C PRO A 9 -43.90 -18.10 2.19
N PRO A 10 -43.77 -16.99 1.44
CA PRO A 10 -43.13 -17.01 0.13
C PRO A 10 -41.68 -17.48 0.27
N GLN A 11 -41.34 -18.57 -0.42
CA GLN A 11 -39.96 -19.01 -0.56
C GLN A 11 -39.18 -17.91 -1.28
N GLN A 12 -38.18 -17.36 -0.59
CA GLN A 12 -37.24 -16.42 -1.20
C GLN A 12 -36.54 -17.14 -2.38
N PRO A 13 -36.54 -16.56 -3.59
CA PRO A 13 -35.80 -17.13 -4.70
C PRO A 13 -34.33 -17.22 -4.29
N HIS A 14 -33.79 -18.43 -4.31
CA HIS A 14 -32.36 -18.66 -4.19
C HIS A 14 -31.69 -17.84 -5.30
N GLY A 15 -31.04 -16.76 -4.87
CA GLY A 15 -30.30 -15.87 -5.75
C GLY A 15 -29.29 -16.71 -6.51
N HIS A 16 -29.54 -16.88 -7.79
CA HIS A 16 -28.57 -17.42 -8.73
C HIS A 16 -27.39 -16.47 -8.66
N GLN A 17 -26.23 -16.94 -8.18
CA GLN A 17 -24.98 -16.22 -8.37
C GLN A 17 -24.84 -15.99 -9.87
N PRO A 18 -24.79 -14.74 -10.36
CA PRO A 18 -24.37 -14.53 -11.72
C PRO A 18 -22.90 -14.94 -11.77
N GLN A 19 -22.61 -16.10 -12.35
CA GLN A 19 -21.34 -16.34 -13.02
C GLN A 19 -21.26 -15.29 -14.11
N GLY A 20 -20.73 -14.12 -13.73
CA GLY A 20 -20.59 -12.96 -14.59
C GLY A 20 -19.69 -13.33 -15.75
N GLN A 21 -20.28 -13.29 -16.94
CA GLN A 21 -19.57 -13.23 -18.21
C GLN A 21 -18.37 -12.28 -18.10
N PRO A 22 -17.20 -12.63 -18.67
CA PRO A 22 -16.08 -11.71 -18.73
C PRO A 22 -16.53 -10.46 -19.50
N PRO A 23 -16.49 -9.25 -18.90
CA PRO A 23 -16.90 -8.05 -19.61
C PRO A 23 -15.93 -7.81 -20.75
N HIS A 24 -16.48 -7.75 -21.96
CA HIS A 24 -15.79 -7.30 -23.16
C HIS A 24 -15.04 -5.99 -22.87
N GLY A 25 -13.72 -5.99 -23.04
CA GLY A 25 -12.89 -4.80 -23.07
C GLY A 25 -12.48 -4.20 -21.72
N GLN A 26 -12.19 -5.01 -20.70
CA GLN A 26 -11.60 -4.51 -19.44
C GLN A 26 -10.37 -3.66 -19.73
N GLN A 27 -10.51 -2.34 -19.58
CA GLN A 27 -9.39 -1.44 -19.45
C GLN A 27 -8.51 -1.99 -18.33
N VAL A 28 -7.25 -2.22 -18.67
CA VAL A 28 -6.21 -2.78 -17.80
C VAL A 28 -5.83 -1.71 -16.78
N MET A 29 -6.75 -1.38 -15.88
CA MET A 29 -6.57 -0.33 -14.88
C MET A 29 -5.83 -0.89 -13.67
N PRO A 30 -4.94 -0.10 -13.06
CA PRO A 30 -4.38 -0.46 -11.77
C PRO A 30 -5.47 -0.52 -10.72
N VAL A 31 -5.40 -1.50 -9.84
CA VAL A 31 -6.35 -1.68 -8.74
C VAL A 31 -5.62 -1.61 -7.42
N SER A 32 -6.14 -0.82 -6.49
CA SER A 32 -5.54 -0.58 -5.17
C SER A 32 -6.47 -1.04 -4.06
N GLY A 33 -5.90 -1.37 -2.90
CA GLY A 33 -6.64 -1.82 -1.73
C GLY A 33 -6.71 -3.35 -1.59
N PRO A 34 -7.54 -3.87 -0.66
CA PRO A 34 -7.52 -5.30 -0.32
C PRO A 34 -7.80 -6.24 -1.50
N GLN A 35 -8.63 -5.80 -2.45
CA GLN A 35 -9.01 -6.56 -3.65
C GLN A 35 -7.83 -6.76 -4.63
N ALA A 36 -6.81 -5.90 -4.57
CA ALA A 36 -5.64 -6.02 -5.44
C ALA A 36 -4.86 -7.32 -5.18
N SER A 37 -4.89 -7.85 -3.96
CA SER A 37 -4.19 -9.09 -3.59
C SER A 37 -4.80 -10.35 -4.22
N THR A 38 -6.05 -10.28 -4.66
CA THR A 38 -6.77 -11.41 -5.27
C THR A 38 -6.83 -11.30 -6.79
N MET A 39 -6.32 -10.21 -7.36
CA MET A 39 -6.27 -10.02 -8.81
C MET A 39 -5.32 -11.01 -9.47
N GLN A 40 -5.69 -11.41 -10.68
CA GLN A 40 -4.86 -12.21 -11.58
C GLN A 40 -4.53 -11.39 -12.82
N PRO A 41 -3.34 -11.59 -13.41
CA PRO A 41 -2.95 -10.87 -14.61
C PRO A 41 -3.87 -11.23 -15.79
N PRO A 42 -4.28 -10.26 -16.62
CA PRO A 42 -5.01 -10.54 -17.85
C PRO A 42 -4.23 -11.48 -18.78
N PRO A 43 -4.91 -12.20 -19.70
CA PRO A 43 -4.21 -13.02 -20.70
C PRO A 43 -3.12 -12.24 -21.45
N GLY A 44 -1.96 -12.87 -21.64
CA GLY A 44 -0.80 -12.26 -22.30
C GLY A 44 -0.04 -11.22 -21.48
N HIS A 45 -0.47 -10.92 -20.25
CA HIS A 45 0.19 -9.99 -19.33
C HIS A 45 0.77 -10.75 -18.14
N GLY A 46 1.72 -10.14 -17.45
CA GLY A 46 1.97 -10.44 -16.05
C GLY A 46 1.53 -9.25 -15.20
N ALA A 47 1.95 -9.21 -13.94
CA ALA A 47 1.61 -8.12 -13.04
C ALA A 47 2.67 -7.88 -11.97
N LEU A 48 2.66 -6.67 -11.43
CA LEU A 48 3.30 -6.30 -10.17
C LEU A 48 2.21 -6.15 -9.09
N LEU A 49 2.37 -6.86 -7.99
CA LEU A 49 1.62 -6.61 -6.75
C LEU A 49 2.50 -5.82 -5.78
N LEU A 50 2.41 -4.49 -5.83
CA LEU A 50 3.19 -3.58 -4.99
C LEU A 50 2.42 -3.22 -3.72
N THR A 51 2.94 -3.65 -2.58
CA THR A 51 2.43 -3.27 -1.26
C THR A 51 3.17 -2.05 -0.75
N LEU A 52 2.48 -0.91 -0.70
CA LEU A 52 2.97 0.30 -0.03
C LEU A 52 2.68 0.18 1.47
N GLN A 53 3.71 -0.05 2.27
CA GLN A 53 3.55 -0.28 3.70
C GLN A 53 3.21 1.00 4.46
N GLY A 54 2.03 1.02 5.04
CA GLY A 54 1.52 2.17 5.78
C GLY A 54 0.07 1.93 6.14
N ASN A 55 -0.60 2.99 6.55
CA ASN A 55 -2.02 2.95 6.84
C ASN A 55 -2.70 4.23 6.31
N ALA A 56 -4.02 4.20 6.25
CA ALA A 56 -4.82 5.33 5.76
C ALA A 56 -4.76 6.57 6.67
N PHE A 57 -4.20 6.48 7.89
CA PHE A 57 -4.01 7.67 8.72
C PHE A 57 -2.93 8.61 8.16
N THR A 58 -2.08 8.13 7.26
CA THR A 58 -1.06 8.92 6.55
C THR A 58 -1.44 9.24 5.11
N THR A 59 -2.74 9.27 4.74
CA THR A 59 -3.19 9.37 3.34
C THR A 59 -2.60 10.56 2.56
N GLY A 60 -2.31 11.69 3.22
CA GLY A 60 -1.63 12.85 2.62
C GLY A 60 -0.12 12.68 2.33
N LEU A 61 0.46 11.54 2.70
CA LEU A 61 1.87 11.18 2.51
C LEU A 61 2.00 9.90 1.66
N THR A 62 0.96 9.56 0.89
CA THR A 62 1.00 8.39 0.01
C THR A 62 2.16 8.54 -0.97
N PRO A 63 3.09 7.56 -1.04
CA PRO A 63 4.21 7.63 -1.96
C PRO A 63 3.74 7.66 -3.41
N THR A 64 4.43 8.45 -4.22
CA THR A 64 4.28 8.44 -5.68
C THR A 64 5.04 7.25 -6.25
N VAL A 65 4.37 6.50 -7.13
CA VAL A 65 4.94 5.33 -7.81
C VAL A 65 5.08 5.66 -9.29
N HIS A 66 6.25 5.36 -9.84
CA HIS A 66 6.51 5.39 -11.28
C HIS A 66 6.87 3.99 -11.75
N ILE A 67 6.30 3.58 -12.88
CA ILE A 67 6.67 2.34 -13.58
C ILE A 67 7.18 2.75 -14.95
N ASP A 68 8.42 2.37 -15.25
CA ASP A 68 9.13 2.74 -16.49
C ASP A 68 9.15 4.25 -16.75
N GLY A 69 9.22 5.04 -15.68
CA GLY A 69 9.21 6.51 -15.73
C GLY A 69 7.83 7.16 -15.78
N TYR A 70 6.74 6.40 -15.88
CA TYR A 70 5.38 6.93 -15.91
C TYR A 70 4.72 6.87 -14.53
N PRO A 71 4.12 7.97 -14.04
CA PRO A 71 3.42 7.97 -12.77
C PRO A 71 2.17 7.11 -12.85
N VAL A 72 1.93 6.27 -11.84
CA VAL A 72 0.75 5.41 -11.72
C VAL A 72 -0.02 5.70 -10.43
N PRO A 73 -1.36 5.58 -10.44
CA PRO A 73 -2.15 5.68 -9.22
C PRO A 73 -1.68 4.66 -8.16
N ALA A 74 -1.63 5.09 -6.90
CA ALA A 74 -1.23 4.23 -5.80
C ALA A 74 -1.96 4.61 -4.51
N ALA A 75 -2.15 3.63 -3.63
CA ALA A 75 -2.64 3.81 -2.28
C ALA A 75 -1.79 2.99 -1.29
N PHE A 76 -1.85 3.33 -0.01
CA PHE A 76 -1.30 2.45 1.03
C PHE A 76 -1.99 1.07 0.99
N GLY A 77 -1.21 0.03 1.25
CA GLY A 77 -1.62 -1.36 1.08
C GLY A 77 -1.28 -1.92 -0.30
N PRO A 78 -1.95 -3.01 -0.72
CA PRO A 78 -1.67 -3.69 -1.97
C PRO A 78 -2.14 -2.87 -3.19
N ASN A 79 -1.33 -2.82 -4.24
CA ASN A 79 -1.63 -2.23 -5.54
C ASN A 79 -1.25 -3.22 -6.63
N PHE A 80 -2.20 -3.53 -7.51
CA PHE A 80 -2.05 -4.46 -8.61
C PHE A 80 -1.90 -3.67 -9.91
N TYR A 81 -0.74 -3.84 -10.56
CA TYR A 81 -0.40 -3.21 -11.83
C TYR A 81 -0.23 -4.32 -12.87
N PRO A 82 -1.14 -4.48 -13.82
CA PRO A 82 -0.90 -5.38 -14.94
C PRO A 82 0.18 -4.79 -15.85
N LEU A 83 1.16 -5.61 -16.23
CA LEU A 83 2.33 -5.21 -17.01
C LEU A 83 2.50 -6.12 -18.22
N ARG A 84 3.15 -5.58 -19.25
CA ARG A 84 3.58 -6.42 -20.38
C ARG A 84 4.66 -7.40 -19.88
N PRO A 85 4.81 -8.58 -20.49
CA PRO A 85 5.96 -9.43 -20.18
C PRO A 85 7.27 -8.72 -20.56
N GLY A 86 8.27 -8.77 -19.69
CA GLY A 86 9.57 -8.14 -19.89
C GLY A 86 10.18 -7.53 -18.63
N ARG A 87 11.22 -6.72 -18.83
CA ARG A 87 11.93 -6.00 -17.78
C ARG A 87 11.27 -4.65 -17.53
N HIS A 88 11.00 -4.37 -16.26
CA HIS A 88 10.40 -3.13 -15.79
C HIS A 88 11.25 -2.52 -14.70
N HIS A 89 11.08 -1.21 -14.50
CA HIS A 89 11.71 -0.47 -13.44
C HIS A 89 10.68 0.30 -12.62
N VAL A 90 10.61 -0.01 -11.32
CA VAL A 90 9.70 0.65 -10.39
C VAL A 90 10.49 1.64 -9.55
N HIS A 91 10.09 2.90 -9.58
CA HIS A 91 10.65 3.95 -8.74
C HIS A 91 9.57 4.49 -7.80
N VAL A 92 9.89 4.59 -6.52
CA VAL A 92 8.96 5.09 -5.49
C VAL A 92 9.63 6.20 -4.69
N HIS A 93 8.89 7.28 -4.42
CA HIS A 93 9.30 8.31 -3.47
C HIS A 93 8.10 8.90 -2.74
N ALA A 94 8.34 9.45 -1.55
CA ALA A 94 7.36 10.23 -0.82
C ALA A 94 7.67 11.74 -0.95
N GLN A 95 6.65 12.57 -0.79
CA GLN A 95 6.75 14.01 -0.91
C GLN A 95 6.14 14.68 0.33
N TRP A 96 6.91 15.59 0.94
CA TRP A 96 6.39 16.53 1.94
C TRP A 96 6.98 17.92 1.68
N MET A 97 7.92 18.41 2.51
CA MET A 97 8.68 19.64 2.19
C MET A 97 9.74 19.42 1.09
N ARG A 98 10.24 18.18 0.96
CA ARG A 98 11.16 17.72 -0.07
C ARG A 98 10.78 16.32 -0.53
N GLN A 99 11.36 15.88 -1.63
CA GLN A 99 11.31 14.46 -2.00
C GLN A 99 12.24 13.67 -1.07
N TYR A 100 11.73 12.54 -0.58
CA TYR A 100 12.45 11.62 0.28
C TYR A 100 11.97 10.18 0.05
N GLY A 101 12.60 9.22 0.71
CA GLY A 101 12.15 7.84 0.63
C GLY A 101 12.40 7.19 -0.73
N GLN A 102 13.26 7.76 -1.58
CA GLN A 102 13.57 7.23 -2.91
C GLN A 102 14.02 5.76 -2.81
N ALA A 103 13.46 4.92 -3.67
CA ALA A 103 13.82 3.52 -3.79
C ALA A 103 13.49 3.00 -5.19
N ASP A 104 14.37 2.13 -5.71
CA ASP A 104 14.28 1.56 -7.05
C ASP A 104 14.22 0.03 -6.99
N LEU A 105 13.32 -0.56 -7.78
CA LEU A 105 13.15 -2.00 -7.89
C LEU A 105 13.12 -2.39 -9.37
N PRO A 106 14.23 -2.95 -9.92
CA PRO A 106 14.17 -3.64 -11.20
C PRO A 106 13.41 -4.95 -11.02
N LEU A 107 12.55 -5.30 -11.98
CA LEU A 107 11.82 -6.56 -11.96
C LEU A 107 11.63 -7.12 -13.36
N GLU A 108 11.54 -8.45 -13.44
CA GLU A 108 11.27 -9.19 -14.67
C GLU A 108 9.93 -9.92 -14.53
N VAL A 109 9.02 -9.67 -15.46
CA VAL A 109 7.65 -10.17 -15.44
C VAL A 109 7.43 -11.09 -16.62
N HIS A 110 6.92 -12.29 -16.35
CA HIS A 110 6.50 -13.24 -17.37
C HIS A 110 4.97 -13.22 -17.53
N ALA A 111 4.47 -13.69 -18.67
CA ALA A 111 3.03 -13.84 -18.87
C ALA A 111 2.42 -14.80 -17.83
N GLY A 112 1.30 -14.42 -17.24
CA GLY A 112 0.62 -15.16 -16.16
C GLY A 112 1.27 -15.02 -14.78
N GLN A 113 2.42 -14.34 -14.67
CA GLN A 113 3.13 -14.17 -13.41
C GLN A 113 2.68 -12.89 -12.69
N THR A 114 2.47 -12.98 -11.38
CA THR A 114 2.38 -11.81 -10.49
C THR A 114 3.64 -11.74 -9.65
N VAL A 115 4.42 -10.66 -9.81
CA VAL A 115 5.66 -10.41 -9.07
C VAL A 115 5.33 -9.58 -7.83
N PRO A 116 5.68 -10.03 -6.61
CA PRO A 116 5.46 -9.24 -5.40
C PRO A 116 6.50 -8.12 -5.28
N GLY A 117 6.07 -6.96 -4.77
CA GLY A 117 6.93 -5.86 -4.37
C GLY A 117 6.44 -5.25 -3.06
N PHE A 118 7.35 -4.82 -2.21
CA PHE A 118 7.05 -4.18 -0.93
C PHE A 118 7.89 -2.94 -0.77
N TYR A 119 7.25 -1.80 -0.57
CA TYR A 119 7.90 -0.54 -0.28
C TYR A 119 7.61 -0.09 1.14
N ALA A 120 8.64 0.30 1.88
CA ALA A 120 8.56 0.85 3.22
C ALA A 120 9.05 2.30 3.22
N VAL A 121 8.12 3.23 3.49
CA VAL A 121 8.44 4.65 3.70
C VAL A 121 9.28 4.81 4.98
N PRO A 122 10.35 5.62 4.98
CA PRO A 122 11.17 5.82 6.17
C PRO A 122 10.42 6.64 7.23
N TRP A 123 10.86 6.51 8.48
CA TRP A 123 10.26 7.24 9.61
C TRP A 123 10.50 8.76 9.57
N HIS A 124 11.49 9.22 8.81
CA HIS A 124 11.80 10.63 8.64
C HIS A 124 12.27 10.94 7.22
N GLN A 125 12.19 12.21 6.82
CA GLN A 125 12.49 12.70 5.46
C GLN A 125 13.98 12.74 5.08
N PHE A 126 14.89 12.30 5.96
CA PHE A 126 16.34 12.43 5.76
C PHE A 126 17.01 11.13 5.30
N THR A 127 16.23 10.13 4.91
CA THR A 127 16.78 8.86 4.41
C THR A 127 15.96 8.32 3.25
N THR A 128 16.54 7.34 2.56
CA THR A 128 15.94 6.58 1.46
C THR A 128 14.84 5.64 1.94
N GLY A 129 14.00 5.19 1.02
CA GLY A 129 13.06 4.11 1.29
C GLY A 129 13.75 2.76 1.34
N SER A 130 12.98 1.73 1.64
CA SER A 130 13.37 0.33 1.44
C SER A 130 12.38 -0.30 0.49
N ILE A 131 12.85 -0.94 -0.58
CA ILE A 131 12.01 -1.66 -1.54
C ILE A 131 12.61 -3.03 -1.85
N GLY A 132 11.76 -4.04 -2.05
CA GLY A 132 12.20 -5.39 -2.40
C GLY A 132 11.04 -6.34 -2.65
N HIS A 133 11.36 -7.59 -3.01
CA HIS A 133 10.35 -8.65 -3.25
C HIS A 133 9.79 -9.28 -1.97
N GLU A 134 10.38 -8.96 -0.82
CA GLU A 134 9.89 -9.35 0.50
C GLU A 134 9.54 -8.13 1.34
N ARG A 135 8.81 -8.34 2.43
CA ARG A 135 8.40 -7.29 3.36
C ARG A 135 9.64 -6.53 3.89
N GLN A 136 9.72 -5.25 3.53
CA GLN A 136 10.82 -4.38 3.94
C GLN A 136 10.61 -3.78 5.34
N SER A 137 11.70 -3.54 6.07
CA SER A 137 11.69 -2.75 7.30
C SER A 137 11.89 -1.26 6.99
N ARG A 138 11.24 -0.41 7.79
CA ARG A 138 11.39 1.05 7.70
C ARG A 138 12.73 1.50 8.29
N LYS A 139 13.49 2.26 7.52
CA LYS A 139 14.73 2.92 7.97
C LYS A 139 14.42 4.10 8.90
N GLY A 140 15.42 4.48 9.71
CA GLY A 140 15.39 5.73 10.48
C GLY A 140 14.87 5.62 11.93
N VAL A 141 14.60 4.41 12.44
CA VAL A 141 14.14 4.21 13.84
C VAL A 141 15.17 4.74 14.84
N GLY A 142 16.46 4.44 14.65
CA GLY A 142 17.52 4.89 15.57
C GLY A 142 17.63 6.41 15.65
N ALA A 143 17.54 7.10 14.51
CA ALA A 143 17.55 8.57 14.48
C ALA A 143 16.31 9.16 15.17
N LEU A 144 15.13 8.55 14.98
CA LEU A 144 13.91 8.96 15.67
C LEU A 144 14.05 8.80 17.19
N ILE A 145 14.57 7.66 17.66
CA ILE A 145 14.83 7.42 19.10
C ILE A 145 15.81 8.47 19.65
N ALA A 146 16.90 8.75 18.94
CA ALA A 146 17.90 9.73 19.37
C ALA A 146 17.30 11.14 19.53
N ILE A 147 16.44 11.58 18.59
CA ILE A 147 15.75 12.88 18.68
C ILE A 147 14.81 12.92 19.89
N ILE A 148 14.05 11.85 20.12
CA ILE A 148 13.12 11.77 21.27
C ILE A 148 13.91 11.85 22.59
N VAL A 149 14.97 11.04 22.73
CA VAL A 149 15.80 11.02 23.94
C VAL A 149 16.45 12.38 24.19
N ALA A 150 17.00 13.03 23.15
CA ALA A 150 17.57 14.36 23.27
C ALA A 150 16.54 15.41 23.70
N THR A 151 15.33 15.36 23.13
CA THR A 151 14.25 16.29 23.48
C THR A 151 13.81 16.12 24.94
N VAL A 152 13.63 14.88 25.40
CA VAL A 152 13.29 14.59 26.80
C VAL A 152 14.41 15.05 27.74
N ALA A 153 15.68 14.78 27.41
CA ALA A 153 16.82 15.21 28.21
C ALA A 153 16.88 16.74 28.37
N ILE A 154 16.64 17.49 27.29
CA ILE A 154 16.59 18.97 27.32
C ILE A 154 15.45 19.45 28.22
N ILE A 155 14.25 18.87 28.10
CA ILE A 155 13.10 19.24 28.93
C ILE A 155 13.40 18.97 30.42
N CYS A 156 13.98 17.81 30.74
CA CYS A 156 14.36 17.47 32.10
C CYS A 156 15.43 18.42 32.64
N LEU A 157 16.44 18.76 31.85
CA LEU A 157 17.52 19.69 32.26
C LEU A 157 16.98 21.10 32.52
N CYS A 158 16.14 21.63 31.62
CA CYS A 158 15.51 22.93 31.79
C CYS A 158 14.51 22.95 32.97
N GLY A 159 13.76 21.85 33.16
CA GLY A 159 12.82 21.70 34.27
C GLY A 159 13.52 21.62 35.64
N LEU A 160 14.55 20.79 35.78
CA LEU A 160 15.35 20.72 37.01
C LEU A 160 16.09 22.02 37.30
N GLY A 161 16.64 22.67 36.26
CA GLY A 161 17.28 23.98 36.40
C GLY A 161 16.31 25.05 36.89
N SER A 162 15.04 25.01 36.44
CA SER A 162 14.00 25.94 36.90
C SER A 162 13.60 25.69 38.36
N VAL A 163 13.52 24.43 38.80
CA VAL A 163 13.21 24.08 40.21
C VAL A 163 14.35 24.47 41.16
N LEU A 164 15.60 24.22 40.78
CA LEU A 164 16.79 24.60 41.57
C LEU A 164 17.04 26.10 41.60
N ALA A 165 16.64 26.85 40.56
CA ALA A 165 16.71 28.31 40.55
C ALA A 165 15.57 28.98 41.35
N SER A 166 14.52 28.21 41.71
CA SER A 166 13.37 28.68 42.49
C SER A 166 13.38 28.23 43.96
N ALA A 167 14.40 27.48 44.38
CA ALA A 167 14.63 27.01 45.75
C ALA A 167 15.79 27.78 46.39
#